data_AF-G2GWV2-F1
#
_entry.id   AF-G2GWV2-F1
#
_cell.length_a   1.000
_cell.length_b   1.000
_cell.length_c   1.000
_cell.angle_alpha   90.00
_cell.angle_beta   90.00
_cell.angle_gamma   90.00
#
_symmetry.space_group_name_H-M   'P 1'
#
loop_
_entity.id
_entity.type
_entity.pdbx_description
1 polymer ?
#
loop_
_entity_poly.entity_id
_entity_poly.type
_entity_poly.pdbx_seq_one_letter_code
_entity_poly.pdbx_strand_id
1 'polypeptide(L)'
;MKKRPGPWRITFDTNPDDCNLKCIMCEDHSPYSLTQRNRISAGLPKRRMNIDLIKQILANAQGTPLREIIPATMGEPLIYEHFDEIIALCHQYQIKLNLTTNGTFPRKGVEAWANLLVPITSDVKISWNGASKAV
;
A
#
# COMPACT_ATOMS: atom_id res chain seq x y z
N MET A 1 -12.06 12.23 -28.19
CA MET A 1 -13.01 11.47 -27.33
C MET A 1 -13.13 12.13 -25.98
N LYS A 2 -14.36 12.36 -25.49
CA LYS A 2 -14.62 12.88 -24.14
C LYS A 2 -14.25 11.80 -23.12
N LYS A 3 -13.34 12.08 -22.17
CA LYS A 3 -12.97 11.11 -21.12
C LYS A 3 -14.20 10.78 -20.28
N ARG A 4 -14.36 9.50 -19.91
CA ARG A 4 -15.38 9.10 -18.93
C ARG A 4 -15.06 9.80 -17.59
N PRO A 5 -16.05 10.19 -16.77
CA PRO A 5 -15.77 10.73 -15.45
C PRO A 5 -15.05 9.67 -14.59
N GLY A 6 -14.28 10.11 -13.60
CA GLY A 6 -13.58 9.23 -12.68
C GLY A 6 -12.57 9.96 -11.82
N PRO A 7 -12.03 9.30 -10.79
CA PRO A 7 -11.06 9.90 -9.90
C PRO A 7 -9.73 10.14 -10.62
N TRP A 8 -8.95 11.09 -10.12
CA TRP A 8 -7.55 11.27 -10.52
C TRP A 8 -6.62 10.24 -9.86
N ARG A 9 -6.96 9.85 -8.63
CA ARG A 9 -6.17 8.96 -7.76
C ARG A 9 -7.07 8.08 -6.93
N ILE A 10 -6.65 6.84 -6.67
CA ILE A 10 -7.34 5.90 -5.78
C ILE A 10 -6.37 5.41 -4.72
N THR A 11 -6.82 5.36 -3.47
CA THR A 11 -6.10 4.70 -2.38
C THR A 11 -6.76 3.36 -2.09
N PHE A 12 -5.96 2.30 -2.02
CA PHE A 12 -6.37 0.95 -1.67
C PHE A 12 -5.78 0.59 -0.31
N ASP A 13 -6.64 0.29 0.66
CA ASP A 13 -6.23 -0.27 1.95
C ASP A 13 -5.98 -1.77 1.79
N THR A 14 -4.83 -2.13 1.22
CA THR A 14 -4.53 -3.52 0.83
C THR A 14 -4.36 -4.44 2.02
N ASN A 15 -3.52 -4.07 2.99
CA ASN A 15 -3.15 -4.92 4.14
C ASN A 15 -3.00 -4.14 5.46
N PRO A 16 -4.03 -3.40 5.94
CA PRO A 16 -3.90 -2.56 7.12
C PRO A 16 -3.47 -3.32 8.40
N ASP A 17 -3.80 -4.61 8.50
CA ASP A 17 -3.49 -5.45 9.67
C ASP A 17 -2.09 -6.11 9.60
N ASP A 18 -1.28 -5.77 8.59
CA ASP A 18 0.04 -6.36 8.36
C ASP A 18 1.12 -5.28 8.29
N CYS A 19 1.94 -5.18 9.32
CA CYS A 19 3.12 -4.31 9.38
C CYS A 19 4.21 -4.99 10.23
N ASN A 20 5.47 -4.82 9.84
CA ASN A 20 6.63 -5.33 10.56
C ASN A 20 7.13 -4.39 11.67
N LEU A 21 6.56 -3.19 11.80
CA LEU A 21 6.85 -2.26 12.89
C LEU A 21 5.67 -2.13 13.85
N LYS A 22 5.95 -1.66 15.07
CA LYS A 22 4.99 -1.45 16.17
C LYS A 22 5.10 -0.02 16.71
N CYS A 23 5.03 0.96 15.81
CA CYS A 23 5.20 2.38 16.14
C CYS A 23 4.22 2.81 17.24
N ILE A 24 4.69 3.55 18.25
CA ILE A 24 3.90 3.94 19.44
C ILE A 24 2.63 4.71 19.06
N MET A 25 2.69 5.58 18.04
CA MET A 25 1.54 6.36 17.57
C MET A 25 0.64 5.62 16.57
N CYS A 26 0.96 4.38 16.17
CA CYS A 26 0.19 3.68 15.15
C CYS A 26 -1.16 3.22 15.73
N GLU A 27 -2.26 3.66 15.12
CA GLU A 27 -3.61 3.30 15.55
C GLU A 27 -3.87 1.77 15.52
N ASP A 28 -3.21 1.02 14.62
CA ASP A 28 -3.43 -0.43 14.49
C ASP A 28 -2.35 -1.28 15.15
N HIS A 29 -1.08 -0.88 15.02
CA HIS A 29 0.09 -1.71 15.39
C HIS A 29 0.77 -1.27 16.69
N SER A 30 0.36 -0.17 17.31
CA SER A 30 0.94 0.29 18.58
C SER A 30 0.77 -0.76 19.69
N PRO A 31 1.72 -0.89 20.62
CA PRO A 31 1.53 -1.69 21.84
C PRO A 31 0.34 -1.22 22.70
N TYR A 32 -0.08 0.04 22.53
CA TYR A 32 -1.24 0.63 23.21
C TYR A 32 -2.56 0.47 22.43
N SER A 33 -2.50 -0.01 21.19
CA SER A 33 -3.70 -0.23 20.38
C SER A 33 -4.48 -1.47 20.83
N LEU A 34 -5.80 -1.34 20.86
CA LEU A 34 -6.72 -2.46 21.09
C LEU A 34 -7.25 -3.05 19.78
N THR A 35 -6.97 -2.44 18.61
CA THR A 35 -7.62 -2.78 17.34
C THR A 35 -7.43 -4.25 16.97
N GLN A 36 -6.19 -4.76 16.98
CA GLN A 36 -5.93 -6.16 16.67
C GLN A 36 -6.45 -7.12 17.74
N ARG A 37 -6.42 -6.73 19.03
CA ARG A 37 -6.96 -7.56 20.12
C ARG A 37 -8.47 -7.71 19.98
N ASN A 38 -9.18 -6.61 19.73
CA ASN A 38 -10.62 -6.58 19.52
C ASN A 38 -11.02 -7.37 18.28
N ARG A 39 -10.25 -7.27 17.18
CA ARG A 39 -10.46 -8.08 15.98
C ARG A 39 -10.38 -9.58 16.28
N ILE A 40 -9.33 -10.00 17.01
CA ILE A 40 -9.11 -11.42 17.35
C ILE A 40 -10.20 -11.91 18.30
N SER A 41 -10.56 -11.15 19.34
CA SER A 41 -11.61 -11.54 20.29
C SER A 41 -12.98 -11.63 19.64
N ALA A 42 -13.25 -10.81 18.61
CA ALA A 42 -14.45 -10.90 17.78
C ALA A 42 -14.41 -12.02 16.73
N GLY A 43 -13.31 -12.80 16.63
CA GLY A 43 -13.17 -13.87 15.64
C GLY A 43 -13.06 -13.37 14.19
N LEU A 44 -12.74 -12.10 13.98
CA LEU A 44 -12.69 -11.50 12.65
C LEU A 44 -11.34 -11.81 11.97
N PRO A 45 -11.33 -12.16 10.66
CA PRO A 45 -10.10 -12.37 9.92
C PRO A 45 -9.33 -11.04 9.75
N LYS A 46 -8.05 -11.13 9.39
CA LYS A 46 -7.29 -9.95 8.97
C LYS A 46 -7.92 -9.33 7.74
N ARG A 47 -7.99 -8.00 7.72
CA ARG A 47 -8.39 -7.19 6.56
C ARG A 47 -7.29 -7.29 5.50
N ARG A 48 -7.60 -7.97 4.40
CA ARG A 48 -6.76 -8.09 3.22
C ARG A 48 -7.62 -7.90 1.99
N MET A 49 -7.23 -6.95 1.15
CA MET A 49 -7.89 -6.74 -0.13
C MET A 49 -7.57 -7.90 -1.06
N ASN A 50 -8.54 -8.38 -1.82
CA ASN A 50 -8.28 -9.33 -2.90
C ASN A 50 -7.72 -8.56 -4.11
N ILE A 51 -6.62 -9.03 -4.70
CA ILE A 51 -6.02 -8.43 -5.90
C ILE A 51 -6.99 -8.37 -7.09
N ASP A 52 -7.94 -9.30 -7.19
CA ASP A 52 -8.92 -9.32 -8.28
C ASP A 52 -9.83 -8.09 -8.26
N LEU A 53 -10.12 -7.54 -7.08
CA LEU A 53 -10.86 -6.29 -6.96
C LEU A 53 -10.06 -5.12 -7.56
N ILE A 54 -8.75 -5.06 -7.30
CA ILE A 54 -7.87 -4.03 -7.88
C ILE A 54 -7.82 -4.19 -9.41
N LYS A 55 -7.65 -5.42 -9.91
CA LYS A 55 -7.68 -5.74 -11.35
C LYS A 55 -8.97 -5.24 -12.01
N GLN A 56 -10.11 -5.54 -11.40
CA GLN A 56 -11.43 -5.11 -11.89
C GLN A 56 -11.58 -3.59 -11.89
N ILE A 57 -11.16 -2.92 -10.82
CA ILE A 57 -11.22 -1.45 -10.70
C ILE A 57 -10.37 -0.78 -11.78
N LEU A 58 -9.13 -1.24 -12.00
CA LEU A 58 -8.24 -0.66 -13.01
C LEU A 58 -8.72 -0.91 -14.45
N ALA A 59 -9.30 -2.09 -14.72
CA ALA A 59 -9.95 -2.38 -15.99
C ALA A 59 -11.13 -1.44 -16.23
N ASN A 60 -11.99 -1.25 -15.22
CA ASN A 60 -13.15 -0.36 -15.29
C ASN A 60 -12.76 1.12 -15.43
N ALA A 61 -11.61 1.51 -14.89
CA ALA A 61 -11.09 2.87 -14.94
C ALA A 61 -10.45 3.27 -16.28
N GLN A 62 -10.34 2.37 -17.26
CA GLN A 62 -9.75 2.69 -18.56
C GLN A 62 -10.49 3.83 -19.27
N GLY A 63 -9.78 4.83 -19.79
CA GLY A 63 -10.41 6.01 -20.40
C GLY A 63 -11.05 7.00 -19.41
N THR A 64 -10.79 6.85 -18.11
CA THR A 64 -11.08 7.86 -17.08
C THR A 64 -9.85 8.77 -16.84
N PRO A 65 -9.94 9.78 -15.95
CA PRO A 65 -8.81 10.61 -15.54
C PRO A 65 -7.85 9.93 -14.57
N LEU A 66 -8.04 8.65 -14.20
CA LEU A 66 -7.15 7.97 -13.25
C LEU A 66 -5.69 8.02 -13.74
N ARG A 67 -4.77 8.43 -12.86
CA ARG A 67 -3.33 8.52 -13.15
C ARG A 67 -2.47 7.82 -12.13
N GLU A 68 -2.96 7.65 -10.91
CA GLU A 68 -2.12 7.22 -9.80
C GLU A 68 -2.90 6.36 -8.80
N ILE A 69 -2.22 5.39 -8.18
CA ILE A 69 -2.76 4.60 -7.08
C ILE A 69 -1.84 4.63 -5.86
N ILE A 70 -2.41 4.50 -4.67
CA ILE A 70 -1.71 4.36 -3.39
C ILE A 70 -2.09 3.01 -2.78
N PRO A 71 -1.16 2.06 -2.55
CA PRO A 71 -1.49 0.70 -2.13
C PRO A 71 -1.56 0.48 -0.61
N ALA A 72 -1.46 1.49 0.26
CA ALA A 72 -1.69 1.33 1.70
C ALA A 72 -1.82 2.68 2.45
N THR A 73 -2.46 2.66 3.62
CA THR A 73 -2.52 3.78 4.58
C THR A 73 -2.06 3.41 6.00
N MET A 74 -2.28 2.16 6.44
CA MET A 74 -2.03 1.74 7.84
C MET A 74 -1.06 0.56 8.01
N GLY A 75 -0.93 -0.30 6.99
CA GLY A 75 0.01 -1.43 6.97
C GLY A 75 1.33 -1.07 6.28
N GLU A 76 2.24 -2.04 6.19
CA GLU A 76 3.42 -1.93 5.31
C GLU A 76 3.09 -2.53 3.94
N PRO A 77 2.91 -1.71 2.88
CA PRO A 77 2.50 -2.19 1.57
C PRO A 77 3.49 -3.20 0.97
N LEU A 78 4.80 -3.07 1.24
CA LEU A 78 5.81 -3.99 0.71
C LEU A 78 5.77 -5.38 1.35
N ILE A 79 4.88 -5.64 2.32
CA ILE A 79 4.58 -6.97 2.87
C ILE A 79 3.38 -7.61 2.18
N TYR A 80 2.50 -6.82 1.55
CA TYR A 80 1.31 -7.34 0.88
C TYR A 80 1.70 -8.41 -0.16
N GLU A 81 1.03 -9.55 -0.11
CA GLU A 81 1.43 -10.73 -0.88
C GLU A 81 1.39 -10.45 -2.39
N HIS A 82 0.39 -9.70 -2.85
CA HIS A 82 0.17 -9.34 -4.25
C HIS A 82 0.83 -8.02 -4.66
N PHE A 83 1.81 -7.51 -3.90
CA PHE A 83 2.44 -6.23 -4.24
C PHE A 83 3.19 -6.29 -5.59
N ASP A 84 3.82 -7.43 -5.93
CA ASP A 84 4.44 -7.64 -7.24
C ASP A 84 3.39 -7.59 -8.38
N GLU A 85 2.16 -8.06 -8.12
CA GLU A 85 1.05 -7.92 -9.08
C GLU A 85 0.60 -6.47 -9.23
N ILE A 86 0.60 -5.66 -8.16
CA ILE A 86 0.32 -4.22 -8.24
C ILE A 86 1.36 -3.53 -9.15
N ILE A 87 2.63 -3.88 -9.03
CA ILE A 87 3.69 -3.36 -9.91
C ILE A 87 3.40 -3.72 -11.37
N ALA A 88 3.04 -4.98 -11.64
CA ALA A 88 2.69 -5.43 -12.99
C ALA A 88 1.47 -4.67 -13.55
N LEU A 89 0.46 -4.40 -12.71
CA LEU A 89 -0.73 -3.63 -13.10
C LEU A 89 -0.40 -2.17 -13.41
N CYS A 90 0.51 -1.54 -12.66
CA CYS A 90 1.00 -0.19 -12.96
C CYS A 90 1.63 -0.12 -14.35
N HIS A 91 2.47 -1.10 -14.72
CA HIS A 91 3.03 -1.21 -16.06
C HIS A 91 1.94 -1.46 -17.11
N GLN A 92 1.03 -2.40 -16.88
CA GLN A 92 -0.02 -2.77 -17.84
C GLN A 92 -0.93 -1.58 -18.17
N TYR A 93 -1.38 -0.84 -17.15
CA TYR A 93 -2.35 0.23 -17.30
C TYR A 93 -1.73 1.63 -17.42
N GLN A 94 -0.39 1.73 -17.42
CA GLN A 94 0.35 2.99 -17.47
C GLN A 94 -0.08 3.97 -16.37
N ILE A 95 -0.29 3.44 -15.17
CA ILE A 95 -0.68 4.18 -13.97
C ILE A 95 0.51 4.28 -13.04
N LYS A 96 0.71 5.46 -12.45
CA LYS A 96 1.79 5.70 -11.50
C LYS A 96 1.47 5.17 -10.11
N LEU A 97 2.51 4.82 -9.37
CA LEU A 97 2.40 4.36 -8.00
C LEU A 97 2.85 5.47 -7.05
N ASN A 98 2.06 5.76 -6.03
CA ASN A 98 2.43 6.63 -4.94
C ASN A 98 2.62 5.76 -3.69
N LEU A 99 3.87 5.53 -3.33
CA LEU A 99 4.24 4.63 -2.26
C LEU A 99 4.45 5.41 -0.96
N THR A 100 3.86 4.91 0.13
CA THR A 100 4.23 5.29 1.49
C THR A 100 4.69 4.01 2.19
N THR A 101 5.92 3.99 2.69
CA THR A 101 6.53 2.82 3.34
C THR A 101 7.25 3.24 4.62
N ASN A 102 7.43 2.32 5.55
CA ASN A 102 8.28 2.53 6.72
C ASN A 102 9.78 2.42 6.43
N GLY A 103 10.16 2.11 5.19
CA GLY A 103 11.55 2.11 4.72
C GLY A 103 12.35 0.86 5.10
N THR A 104 11.70 -0.20 5.60
CA THR A 104 12.38 -1.47 5.94
C THR A 104 12.60 -2.40 4.74
N PHE A 105 11.95 -2.14 3.59
CA PHE A 105 12.13 -2.86 2.32
C PHE A 105 12.18 -4.40 2.43
N PRO A 106 11.15 -5.04 3.03
CA PRO A 106 11.15 -6.47 3.36
C PRO A 106 11.16 -7.37 2.10
N ARG A 107 11.53 -8.64 2.25
CA ARG A 107 11.56 -9.68 1.18
C ARG A 107 12.69 -9.57 0.15
N LYS A 108 12.92 -8.41 -0.46
CA LYS A 108 13.83 -8.26 -1.62
C LYS A 108 15.07 -7.40 -1.36
N GLY A 109 15.11 -6.63 -0.26
CA GLY A 109 16.16 -5.66 0.00
C GLY A 109 16.01 -4.37 -0.82
N VAL A 110 16.72 -3.31 -0.43
CA VAL A 110 16.48 -1.95 -0.95
C VAL A 110 16.78 -1.81 -2.45
N GLU A 111 17.87 -2.39 -2.96
CA GLU A 111 18.26 -2.27 -4.37
C GLU A 111 17.28 -2.98 -5.30
N ALA A 112 16.87 -4.20 -4.95
CA ALA A 112 15.90 -4.95 -5.74
C ALA A 112 14.54 -4.26 -5.75
N TRP A 113 14.10 -3.71 -4.62
CA TRP A 113 12.89 -2.88 -4.58
C TRP A 113 13.02 -1.62 -5.41
N ALA A 114 14.16 -0.92 -5.36
CA ALA A 114 14.39 0.29 -6.14
C ALA A 114 14.25 0.00 -7.65
N ASN A 115 14.84 -1.09 -8.14
CA ASN A 115 14.73 -1.50 -9.55
C ASN A 115 13.28 -1.75 -10.00
N LEU A 116 12.42 -2.24 -9.10
CA LEU A 116 11.01 -2.49 -9.38
C LEU A 116 10.14 -1.22 -9.24
N LEU A 117 10.45 -0.37 -8.26
CA LEU A 117 9.61 0.76 -7.88
C LEU A 117 9.88 2.02 -8.70
N VAL A 118 11.16 2.40 -8.86
CA VAL A 118 11.58 3.65 -9.54
C VAL A 118 10.92 3.84 -10.92
N PRO A 119 10.76 2.81 -11.77
CA PRO A 119 10.12 2.98 -13.09
C PRO A 119 8.64 3.41 -13.03
N ILE A 120 7.92 2.99 -11.99
CA ILE A 120 6.47 3.17 -11.89
C ILE A 120 6.05 4.21 -10.85
N THR A 121 6.91 4.54 -9.89
CA THR A 121 6.54 5.47 -8.83
C THR A 121 6.52 6.91 -9.32
N SER A 122 5.49 7.66 -8.95
CA SER A 122 5.47 9.13 -9.03
C SER A 122 6.04 9.77 -7.76
N ASP A 123 5.94 9.07 -6.62
CA ASP A 123 6.37 9.54 -5.31
C ASP A 123 6.65 8.34 -4.38
N VAL A 124 7.68 8.47 -3.55
CA VAL A 124 8.02 7.52 -2.49
C VAL A 124 8.21 8.29 -1.19
N LYS A 125 7.27 8.09 -0.25
CA LYS A 125 7.32 8.65 1.10
C LYS A 125 7.82 7.60 2.07
N ILE A 126 8.87 7.93 2.79
CA ILE A 126 9.40 7.10 3.88
C ILE A 126 8.93 7.69 5.21
N SER A 127 8.15 6.94 5.97
CA SER A 127 7.68 7.37 7.29
C SER A 127 8.80 7.25 8.32
N TRP A 128 9.31 8.40 8.77
CA TRP A 128 10.41 8.50 9.72
C TRP A 128 9.98 9.32 10.95
N ASN A 129 9.71 8.65 12.07
CA ASN A 129 9.06 9.26 13.24
C ASN A 129 10.02 9.61 14.41
N GLY A 130 11.32 9.34 14.26
CA GLY A 130 12.31 9.66 15.29
C GLY A 130 13.72 9.71 14.74
N ALA A 131 14.51 10.72 15.10
CA ALA A 131 15.87 10.90 14.58
C ALA A 131 16.94 10.06 15.29
N SER A 132 16.59 9.32 16.35
CA SER A 132 17.51 8.46 17.09
C SER A 132 16.91 7.08 17.34
N LYS A 133 17.79 6.10 17.56
CA LYS A 133 17.40 4.71 17.86
C LYS A 133 16.78 4.54 19.24
N ALA A 134 16.97 5.52 20.13
CA ALA A 134 16.58 5.45 21.53
C ALA A 134 15.12 5.86 21.80
N VAL A 135 14.38 6.24 20.76
CA VAL A 135 12.98 6.69 20.81
C VAL A 135 12.07 5.61 20.27
#